data_AF-A0A380ZAN0-F1
#
_entry.id   AF-A0A380ZAN0-F1
#
_cell.length_a   1.000
_cell.length_b   1.000
_cell.length_c   1.000
_cell.angle_alpha   90.00
_cell.angle_beta   90.00
_cell.angle_gamma   90.00
#
_symmetry.space_group_name_H-M   'P 1'
#
loop_
_entity.id
_entity.type
_entity.pdbx_description
1 polymer ?
#
loop_
_entity_poly.entity_id
_entity_poly.type
_entity_poly.pdbx_seq_one_letter_code
_entity_poly.pdbx_strand_id
1 'polypeptide(L)'
;MICVCKGGKWKYISLGIAINPKFWYFEKNRHKHNSSNREQILKVINEQEQKYSEQILQFATKQRDNSLTTLVKTVTPEQKVETVDELFDKYIIQFKSEGRLGYLYLYSKYEISY
;
A
#
# COMPACT_ATOMS: atom_id res chain seq x y z
N MET A 1 12.47 2.84 -2.64
CA MET A 1 11.24 3.58 -3.03
C MET A 1 11.23 3.69 -4.54
N ILE A 2 10.07 3.70 -5.17
CA ILE A 2 9.93 3.92 -6.62
C ILE A 2 9.30 5.29 -6.84
N CYS A 3 9.80 6.04 -7.81
CA CYS A 3 9.18 7.29 -8.25
C CYS A 3 8.32 7.02 -9.48
N VAL A 4 7.05 7.39 -9.42
CA VAL A 4 6.14 7.32 -10.58
C VAL A 4 5.92 8.73 -11.08
N CYS A 5 6.32 8.98 -12.33
CA CYS A 5 6.22 10.29 -12.98
C CYS A 5 5.25 10.24 -14.17
N LYS A 6 4.32 11.18 -14.25
CA LYS A 6 3.42 11.33 -15.40
C LYS A 6 2.90 12.76 -15.52
N GLY A 7 3.04 13.36 -16.70
CA GLY A 7 2.50 14.70 -17.01
C GLY A 7 3.03 15.81 -16.09
N GLY A 8 4.33 15.80 -15.79
CA GLY A 8 4.97 16.78 -14.89
C GLY A 8 4.69 16.57 -13.39
N LYS A 9 3.83 15.61 -13.02
CA LYS A 9 3.59 15.22 -11.63
C LYS A 9 4.40 13.98 -11.28
N TRP A 10 4.90 13.93 -10.06
CA TRP A 10 5.67 12.81 -9.51
C TRP A 10 5.14 12.41 -8.15
N LYS A 11 5.18 11.12 -7.83
CA LYS A 11 4.85 10.58 -6.51
C LYS A 11 5.84 9.49 -6.14
N TYR A 12 6.43 9.61 -4.95
CA TYR A 12 7.25 8.54 -4.38
C TYR A 12 6.36 7.53 -3.68
N ILE A 13 6.65 6.25 -3.91
CA ILE A 13 5.90 5.13 -3.38
C ILE A 13 6.86 4.24 -2.60
N SER A 14 6.53 4.03 -1.33
CA SER A 14 7.28 3.12 -0.45
C SER A 14 7.05 1.68 -0.88
N LEU A 15 8.11 0.89 -0.89
CA LEU A 15 8.06 -0.55 -1.18
C LEU A 15 7.70 -1.40 0.04
N GLY A 16 7.52 -0.78 1.22
CA GLY A 16 7.31 -1.49 2.49
C GLY A 16 8.58 -2.16 3.05
N ILE A 17 9.72 -2.04 2.36
CA ILE A 17 11.00 -2.63 2.76
C ILE A 17 11.95 -1.50 3.18
N ALA A 18 12.48 -1.62 4.38
CA ALA A 18 13.57 -0.78 4.87
C ALA A 18 14.91 -1.45 4.57
N ILE A 19 15.84 -0.69 3.99
CA ILE A 19 17.18 -1.17 3.66
C ILE A 19 18.17 -0.36 4.49
N ASN A 20 19.11 -1.04 5.14
CA ASN A 20 20.16 -0.35 5.88
C ASN A 20 21.01 0.49 4.90
N PRO A 21 21.19 1.80 5.16
CA PRO A 21 21.99 2.70 4.31
C PRO A 21 23.38 2.16 3.97
N LYS A 22 24.00 1.37 4.87
CA LYS A 22 25.30 0.75 4.66
C LYS A 22 25.34 -0.17 3.43
N PHE A 23 24.22 -0.77 3.07
CA PHE A 23 24.07 -1.70 1.93
C PHE A 23 23.43 -1.05 0.69
N TRP A 24 23.23 0.26 0.67
CA TRP A 24 22.70 1.00 -0.47
C TRP A 24 23.76 1.88 -1.13
N TYR A 25 23.81 1.94 -2.46
CA TYR A 25 24.54 2.96 -3.21
C TYR A 25 23.58 4.08 -3.58
N PHE A 26 23.72 5.25 -2.93
CA PHE A 26 22.86 6.42 -3.19
C PHE A 26 23.07 7.02 -4.57
N GLU A 27 24.33 7.15 -5.02
CA GLU A 27 24.67 7.70 -6.34
C GLU A 27 24.08 6.89 -7.49
N LYS A 28 24.15 5.56 -7.38
CA LYS A 28 23.67 4.63 -8.41
C LYS A 28 22.22 4.20 -8.19
N ASN A 29 21.61 4.62 -7.07
CA ASN A 29 20.32 4.18 -6.56
C ASN A 29 20.11 2.65 -6.65
N ARG A 30 21.12 1.87 -6.28
CA ARG A 30 21.11 0.40 -6.36
C ARG A 30 21.64 -0.22 -5.08
N HIS A 31 21.17 -1.43 -4.78
CA HIS A 31 21.70 -2.24 -3.69
C HIS A 31 23.19 -2.56 -3.92
N LYS A 32 23.98 -2.64 -2.85
CA LYS A 32 25.38 -3.07 -2.93
C LYS A 32 25.46 -4.55 -3.34
N HIS A 33 26.59 -4.96 -3.91
CA HIS A 33 26.80 -6.35 -4.31
C HIS A 33 27.07 -7.27 -3.11
N ASN A 34 27.73 -6.75 -2.07
CA ASN A 34 28.18 -7.52 -0.90
C ASN A 34 27.18 -7.57 0.25
N SER A 35 25.89 -7.71 -0.05
CA SER A 35 24.82 -7.57 0.95
C SER A 35 23.93 -8.80 0.96
N SER A 36 23.68 -9.35 2.14
CA SER A 36 22.71 -10.43 2.33
C SER A 36 21.34 -10.04 1.76
N ASN A 37 20.64 -11.00 1.14
CA ASN A 37 19.30 -10.85 0.54
C ASN A 37 19.18 -9.89 -0.67
N ARG A 38 20.29 -9.53 -1.33
CA ARG A 38 20.30 -8.68 -2.54
C ARG A 38 19.29 -9.12 -3.60
N GLU A 39 19.30 -10.40 -3.95
CA GLU A 39 18.47 -10.95 -5.03
C GLU A 39 16.99 -10.84 -4.72
N GLN A 40 16.61 -11.08 -3.46
CA GLN A 40 15.24 -10.96 -2.99
C GLN A 40 14.74 -9.52 -3.08
N ILE A 41 15.56 -8.56 -2.63
CA ILE A 41 15.23 -7.12 -2.71
C ILE A 41 15.10 -6.67 -4.16
N LEU A 42 16.02 -7.10 -5.04
CA LEU A 42 15.95 -6.80 -6.47
C LEU A 42 14.70 -7.39 -7.12
N LYS A 43 14.33 -8.62 -6.75
CA LYS A 43 13.12 -9.27 -7.24
C LYS A 43 11.88 -8.45 -6.88
N VAL A 44 11.75 -8.00 -5.63
CA VAL A 44 10.62 -7.17 -5.19
C VAL A 44 10.57 -5.83 -5.92
N ILE A 45 11.72 -5.18 -6.12
CA ILE A 45 11.79 -3.92 -6.88
C ILE A 45 11.30 -4.15 -8.32
N ASN A 46 11.83 -5.16 -9.01
CA ASN A 46 11.46 -5.47 -10.39
C ASN A 46 9.98 -5.86 -10.52
N GLU A 47 9.45 -6.66 -9.60
CA GLU A 47 8.03 -7.02 -9.58
C GLU A 47 7.14 -5.78 -9.44
N GLN A 48 7.52 -4.83 -8.59
CA GLN A 48 6.76 -3.60 -8.41
C GLN A 48 6.86 -2.68 -9.63
N GLU A 49 8.05 -2.52 -10.23
CA GLU A 49 8.24 -1.77 -11.48
C GLU A 49 7.41 -2.37 -12.63
N GLN A 50 7.37 -3.70 -12.72
CA GLN A 50 6.59 -4.42 -13.71
C GLN A 50 5.08 -4.18 -13.54
N LYS A 51 4.55 -4.27 -12.30
CA LYS A 51 3.14 -3.96 -12.00
C LYS A 51 2.74 -2.56 -12.46
N TYR A 52 3.56 -1.54 -12.17
CA TYR A 52 3.29 -0.18 -12.63
C TYR A 52 3.34 -0.07 -14.16
N SER A 53 4.31 -0.72 -14.80
CA SER A 53 4.46 -0.72 -16.26
C SER A 53 3.27 -1.38 -16.97
N GLU A 54 2.80 -2.53 -16.48
CA GLU A 54 1.62 -3.22 -16.99
C GLU A 54 0.36 -2.37 -16.85
N GLN A 55 0.17 -1.74 -15.69
CA GLN A 55 -0.96 -0.85 -15.50
C GLN A 55 -0.90 0.35 -16.45
N ILE A 56 0.26 1.01 -16.60
CA ILE A 56 0.44 2.11 -17.56
C ILE A 56 0.03 1.68 -18.98
N LEU A 57 0.40 0.46 -19.39
CA LEU A 57 0.03 -0.08 -20.70
C LEU A 57 -1.48 -0.33 -20.82
N GLN A 58 -2.11 -0.95 -19.82
CA GLN A 58 -3.57 -1.13 -19.79
C GLN A 58 -4.35 0.20 -19.83
N PHE A 59 -3.78 1.21 -19.18
CA PHE A 59 -4.32 2.56 -19.13
C PHE A 59 -4.17 3.28 -20.47
N ALA A 60 -3.05 3.05 -21.18
CA ALA A 60 -2.83 3.56 -22.53
C ALA A 60 -3.81 2.93 -23.54
N THR A 61 -4.02 1.62 -23.48
CA THR A 61 -4.92 0.91 -24.42
C THR A 61 -6.39 1.27 -24.23
N LYS A 62 -6.83 1.56 -23.01
CA LYS A 62 -8.22 1.88 -22.69
C LYS A 62 -8.62 3.35 -22.92
N GLN A 63 -7.69 4.23 -23.33
CA GLN A 63 -7.88 5.69 -23.43
C GLN A 63 -8.62 6.32 -22.23
N ARG A 64 -8.48 5.74 -21.03
CA ARG A 64 -9.12 6.26 -19.81
C ARG A 64 -8.32 7.44 -19.27
N ASP A 65 -8.98 8.30 -18.51
CA ASP A 65 -8.34 9.41 -17.82
C ASP A 65 -7.24 8.90 -16.89
N ASN A 66 -6.04 9.22 -17.34
CA ASN A 66 -4.82 8.53 -17.00
C ASN A 66 -4.06 9.29 -15.91
N SER A 67 -4.81 9.84 -14.96
CA SER A 67 -4.28 10.68 -13.89
C SER A 67 -3.38 9.85 -12.97
N LEU A 68 -2.26 10.46 -12.56
CA LEU A 68 -1.26 9.86 -11.67
C LEU A 68 -1.90 9.35 -10.36
N THR A 69 -2.92 10.05 -9.86
CA THR A 69 -3.64 9.66 -8.64
C THR A 69 -4.43 8.36 -8.83
N THR A 70 -5.07 8.17 -9.98
CA THR A 70 -5.81 6.95 -10.31
C THR A 70 -4.87 5.76 -10.45
N LEU A 71 -3.75 5.95 -11.16
CA LEU A 71 -2.73 4.90 -11.36
C LEU A 71 -2.14 4.40 -10.03
N VAL A 72 -1.84 5.32 -9.10
CA VAL A 72 -1.28 4.94 -7.80
C VAL A 72 -2.33 4.23 -6.94
N LYS A 73 -3.58 4.70 -6.95
CA LYS A 73 -4.69 4.06 -6.22
C LYS A 73 -5.00 2.64 -6.72
N THR A 74 -4.79 2.35 -8.01
CA THR A 74 -5.03 1.02 -8.58
C THR A 74 -3.91 0.03 -8.32
N VAL A 75 -2.65 0.46 -8.23
CA VAL A 75 -1.52 -0.45 -7.89
C VAL A 75 -1.40 -0.65 -6.38
N THR A 76 -1.57 0.41 -5.62
CA THR A 76 -1.46 0.39 -4.16
C THR A 76 -2.76 0.93 -3.61
N PRO A 77 -3.73 0.04 -3.27
CA PRO A 77 -4.94 0.50 -2.63
C PRO A 77 -4.52 1.26 -1.37
N GLU A 78 -5.01 2.50 -1.23
CA GLU A 78 -4.81 3.26 -0.02
C GLU A 78 -5.35 2.41 1.13
N GLN A 79 -4.46 1.97 2.02
CA GLN A 79 -4.87 1.40 3.28
C GLN A 79 -5.64 2.50 3.98
N LYS A 80 -6.98 2.36 4.06
CA LYS A 80 -7.80 3.32 4.76
C LYS A 80 -7.24 3.42 6.17
N VAL A 81 -6.79 4.62 6.52
CA VAL A 81 -6.43 4.93 7.89
C VAL A 81 -7.75 5.01 8.61
N GLU A 82 -8.07 3.95 9.33
CA GLU A 82 -9.27 3.87 10.15
C GLU A 82 -8.80 3.96 11.60
N THR A 83 -9.46 4.80 12.37
CA THR A 83 -9.22 4.85 13.81
C THR A 83 -9.70 3.56 14.45
N VAL A 84 -9.16 3.25 15.63
CA VAL A 84 -9.58 2.08 16.40
C VAL A 84 -11.09 2.14 16.68
N ASP A 85 -11.62 3.33 16.93
CA ASP A 85 -13.06 3.55 17.15
C ASP A 85 -13.88 3.25 15.89
N GLU A 86 -13.50 3.81 14.74
CA GLU A 86 -14.17 3.53 13.45
C GLU A 86 -14.16 2.05 13.08
N LEU A 87 -13.12 1.32 13.48
CA LEU A 87 -13.00 -0.12 13.29
C LEU A 87 -14.02 -0.87 14.16
N PHE A 88 -14.14 -0.51 15.45
CA PHE A 88 -15.12 -1.10 16.35
C PHE A 88 -16.56 -0.81 15.93
N ASP A 89 -16.85 0.42 15.50
CA ASP A 89 -18.16 0.81 14.97
C ASP A 89 -18.61 -0.09 13.82
N LYS A 90 -17.70 -0.40 12.89
CA LYS A 90 -17.99 -1.32 11.78
C LYS A 90 -18.30 -2.73 12.26
N TYR A 91 -17.54 -3.25 13.23
CA TYR A 91 -17.82 -4.57 13.78
C TYR A 91 -19.17 -4.61 14.49
N ILE A 92 -19.53 -3.56 15.24
CA ILE A 92 -20.82 -3.43 15.90
C ILE A 92 -21.96 -3.44 14.86
N ILE A 93 -21.84 -2.68 13.78
CA ILE A 93 -22.81 -2.66 12.68
C ILE A 93 -22.92 -4.04 12.01
N GLN A 94 -21.78 -4.70 11.75
CA GLN A 94 -21.74 -6.04 11.17
C GLN A 94 -22.45 -7.06 12.07
N PHE A 95 -22.11 -7.10 13.37
CA PHE A 95 -22.72 -8.04 14.31
C PHE A 95 -24.21 -7.79 14.54
N LYS A 96 -24.66 -6.53 14.48
CA LYS A 96 -26.09 -6.18 14.46
C LYS A 96 -26.79 -6.76 13.23
N SER A 97 -26.15 -6.65 12.05
CA SER A 97 -26.72 -7.18 10.80
C SER A 97 -26.75 -8.71 10.75
N GLU A 98 -25.77 -9.38 11.38
CA GLU A 98 -25.66 -10.84 11.44
C GLU A 98 -26.48 -11.46 12.61
N GLY A 99 -27.12 -10.65 13.46
CA GLY A 99 -27.89 -11.14 14.61
C GLY A 99 -27.06 -11.79 15.73
N ARG A 100 -25.75 -11.54 15.76
CA ARG A 100 -24.81 -12.13 16.73
C ARG A 100 -24.74 -11.32 18.02
N LEU A 101 -25.82 -11.39 18.80
CA LEU A 101 -26.03 -10.57 20.01
C LEU A 101 -24.97 -10.76 21.11
N GLY A 102 -24.38 -11.95 21.23
CA GLY A 102 -23.36 -12.23 22.25
C GLY A 102 -22.05 -11.47 22.04
N TYR A 103 -21.59 -11.38 20.79
CA TYR A 103 -20.38 -10.61 20.45
C TYR A 103 -20.63 -9.11 20.55
N LEU A 104 -21.82 -8.66 20.13
CA LEU A 104 -22.23 -7.26 20.24
C LEU A 104 -22.15 -6.74 21.69
N TYR A 105 -22.61 -7.54 22.65
CA TYR A 105 -22.59 -7.18 24.08
C TYR A 105 -21.16 -7.03 24.65
N LEU A 106 -20.20 -7.83 24.17
CA LEU A 106 -18.80 -7.68 24.58
C LEU A 106 -18.24 -6.34 24.10
N TYR A 107 -18.42 -6.01 22.83
CA TYR A 107 -17.86 -4.79 22.24
C TYR A 107 -18.50 -3.50 22.79
N SER A 108 -19.82 -3.49 23.03
CA SER A 108 -20.47 -2.32 23.65
C SER A 108 -20.01 -2.06 25.09
N LYS A 109 -19.51 -3.07 25.79
CA LYS A 109 -19.01 -2.92 27.17
C LYS A 109 -17.63 -2.24 27.22
N TYR A 110 -16.80 -2.44 26.18
CA TYR A 110 -15.49 -1.81 26.08
C TYR A 110 -15.58 -0.30 25.79
N GLU A 111 -16.62 0.18 25.10
CA GLU A 111 -16.91 1.61 24.91
C GLU A 111 -17.14 2.37 26.22
N ILE A 112 -17.65 1.69 27.26
CA ILE A 112 -17.98 2.31 28.56
C ILE A 112 -16.76 2.37 29.50
N SER A 113 -15.66 1.71 29.13
CA SER A 113 -14.50 1.49 30.02
C SER A 113 -13.29 2.38 29.68
N TYR A 114 -13.43 3.32 28.75
CA TYR A 114 -12.45 4.36 28.41
C TYR A 114 -12.92 5.74 28.87
#